data_AF-A0A5C8UYQ8-F1
#
_entry.id   AF-A0A5C8UYQ8-F1
#
_cell.length_a   1.000
_cell.length_b   1.000
_cell.length_c   1.000
_cell.angle_alpha   90.00
_cell.angle_beta   90.00
_cell.angle_gamma   90.00
#
_symmetry.space_group_name_H-M   'P 1'
#
loop_
_entity.id
_entity.type
_entity.pdbx_description
1 polymer ?
#
loop_
_entity_poly.entity_id
_entity_poly.type
_entity_poly.pdbx_seq_one_letter_code
_entity_poly.pdbx_strand_id
1 'polypeptide(L)' 'RQILYWLGKNYTGLSLPQIGHRVGRRDHTSALWGIRKVQAIADRLNIEKPACPITATQLLWAAEWPKVSQ' A
#
# COMPACT_ATOMS: atom_id res chain seq x y z
N ARG A 1 -4.40 6.05 2.03
CA ARG A 1 -3.16 5.99 2.86
C ARG A 1 -2.42 4.66 2.73
N GLN A 2 -3.06 3.52 3.00
CA GLN A 2 -2.41 2.20 2.97
C GLN A 2 -1.80 1.89 1.58
N ILE A 3 -2.56 2.14 0.50
CA ILE A 3 -2.07 2.03 -0.89
C ILE A 3 -0.79 2.86 -1.09
N LEU A 4 -0.74 4.10 -0.56
CA LEU A 4 0.45 4.96 -0.67
C LEU A 4 1.69 4.36 0.01
N TYR A 5 1.51 3.67 1.15
CA TYR A 5 2.60 2.96 1.82
C TYR A 5 3.14 1.81 0.98
N TRP A 6 2.24 1.03 0.40
CA TRP A 6 2.60 -0.08 -0.47
C TRP A 6 3.29 0.40 -1.75
N LEU A 7 2.80 1.49 -2.38
CA LEU A 7 3.47 2.12 -3.53
C LEU A 7 4.86 2.61 -3.17
N GLY A 8 5.02 3.30 -2.04
CA GLY A 8 6.32 3.76 -1.55
C GLY A 8 7.31 2.60 -1.40
N LYS A 9 6.88 1.47 -0.83
CA LYS A 9 7.74 0.30 -0.66
C LYS A 9 8.15 -0.37 -1.99
N ASN A 10 7.28 -0.34 -2.99
CA ASN A 10 7.43 -1.13 -4.22
C ASN A 10 8.00 -0.37 -5.42
N TYR A 11 7.88 0.96 -5.44
CA TYR A 11 8.29 1.80 -6.56
C TYR A 11 9.34 2.84 -6.17
N THR A 12 9.79 2.84 -4.92
CA THR A 12 10.84 3.73 -4.43
C THR A 12 11.86 2.96 -3.59
N GLY A 13 13.04 3.56 -3.37
CA GLY A 13 14.05 3.04 -2.45
C GLY A 13 13.90 3.51 -1.00
N LEU A 14 12.75 4.06 -0.61
CA LEU A 14 12.55 4.64 0.71
C LEU A 14 12.40 3.58 1.82
N SER A 15 12.89 3.91 3.01
CA SER A 15 12.71 3.08 4.21
C SER A 15 11.31 3.23 4.81
N LEU A 16 10.89 2.28 5.65
CA LEU A 16 9.57 2.31 6.30
C LEU A 16 9.36 3.59 7.15
N PRO A 17 10.34 4.08 7.95
CA PRO A 17 10.21 5.36 8.64
C PRO A 17 10.04 6.55 7.67
N GLN A 18 10.83 6.57 6.59
CA GLN A 18 10.77 7.63 5.57
C GLN A 18 9.43 7.67 4.85
N ILE A 19 8.85 6.51 4.56
CA ILE A 19 7.52 6.34 3.97
C ILE A 19 6.47 6.83 4.97
N GLY A 20 6.50 6.32 6.22
CA GLY A 20 5.60 6.74 7.30
C GLY A 20 5.56 8.26 7.48
N HIS A 21 6.74 8.88 7.53
CA HIS A 21 6.89 10.32 7.70
C HIS A 21 6.26 11.13 6.57
N ARG A 22 6.47 10.73 5.31
CA ARG A 22 5.91 11.42 4.13
C ARG A 22 4.39 11.29 4.04
N VAL A 23 3.81 10.18 4.47
CA VAL A 23 2.34 9.97 4.49
C VAL A 23 1.74 10.44 5.82
N GLY A 24 2.05 11.69 6.19
CA GLY A 24 1.45 12.39 7.33
C GLY A 24 2.12 12.12 8.68
N ARG A 25 3.46 12.07 8.73
CA ARG A 25 4.27 11.96 9.96
C ARG A 25 3.93 10.75 10.82
N ARG A 26 3.72 9.61 10.18
CA ARG A 26 3.28 8.37 10.84
C ARG A 26 4.47 7.49 11.18
N ASP A 27 4.30 6.72 12.24
CA ASP A 27 5.31 5.75 12.65
C ASP A 27 5.49 4.63 11.60
N HIS A 28 6.70 4.09 11.54
CA HIS A 28 7.08 3.02 10.63
C HIS A 28 6.21 1.76 10.80
N THR A 29 5.69 1.48 12.00
CA THR A 29 4.73 0.38 12.25
C THR A 29 3.41 0.59 11.52
N SER A 30 2.92 1.83 11.44
CA SER A 30 1.72 2.17 10.65
C SER A 30 1.95 1.97 9.16
N ALA A 31 3.14 2.31 8.66
CA ALA A 31 3.52 2.04 7.28
C ALA A 31 3.60 0.53 7.03
N LEU A 32 4.26 -0.23 7.91
CA LEU A 32 4.37 -1.68 7.83
C LEU A 32 3.00 -2.36 7.82
N TRP A 33 2.11 -1.99 8.73
CA TRP A 33 0.75 -2.53 8.80
C TRP A 33 -0.03 -2.22 7.52
N GLY A 34 0.05 -0.98 7.01
CA GLY A 34 -0.61 -0.61 5.77
C GLY A 34 -0.08 -1.35 4.54
N ILE A 35 1.23 -1.57 4.46
CA ILE A 35 1.86 -2.38 3.41
C ILE A 35 1.33 -3.81 3.44
N ARG A 36 1.35 -4.45 4.62
CA ARG A 36 0.86 -5.83 4.79
C ARG A 36 -0.62 -5.96 4.40
N LYS A 37 -1.44 -4.99 4.78
CA LYS A 37 -2.87 -5.00 4.45
C LYS A 37 -3.11 -4.90 2.94
N VAL A 38 -2.39 -4.02 2.24
CA VAL A 38 -2.50 -3.91 0.78
C VAL A 38 -1.95 -5.16 0.09
N GLN A 39 -0.83 -5.69 0.57
CA GLN A 39 -0.23 -6.90 0.02
C GLN A 39 -1.20 -8.09 0.12
N ALA A 40 -1.86 -8.28 1.27
CA ALA A 40 -2.84 -9.34 1.45
C ALA A 40 -4.03 -9.24 0.46
N ILE A 41 -4.43 -8.02 0.08
CA ILE A 41 -5.49 -7.80 -0.90
C ILE A 41 -4.99 -8.09 -2.32
N ALA A 42 -3.79 -7.62 -2.65
CA ALA A 42 -3.15 -7.93 -3.93
C ALA A 42 -3.01 -9.45 -4.10
N ASP A 43 -2.53 -10.16 -3.09
CA ASP A 43 -2.37 -11.62 -3.12
C ASP A 43 -3.73 -12.32 -3.23
N ARG A 44 -4.73 -11.91 -2.44
CA ARG A 44 -6.09 -12.48 -2.49
C ARG A 44 -6.73 -12.35 -3.87
N LEU A 45 -6.54 -11.21 -4.54
CA LEU A 45 -7.13 -10.91 -5.84
C LEU A 45 -6.20 -11.27 -7.00
N ASN A 46 -5.05 -11.89 -6.72
CA ASN A 46 -4.01 -12.20 -7.68
C ASN A 46 -3.60 -11.00 -8.56
N ILE A 47 -3.52 -9.82 -7.95
CA ILE A 47 -3.06 -8.60 -8.60
C ILE A 47 -1.54 -8.61 -8.62
N GLU A 48 -0.95 -8.92 -9.77
CA GLU A 48 0.48 -8.78 -9.97
C GLU A 48 0.91 -7.30 -9.87
N LYS A 49 2.14 -7.07 -9.40
CA LYS A 49 2.71 -5.72 -9.29
C LYS A 49 3.00 -5.14 -10.69
N PRO A 50 2.23 -4.17 -11.18
CA PRO A 50 2.49 -3.59 -12.51
C PRO A 50 3.80 -2.79 -12.51
N ALA A 51 4.42 -2.59 -13.66
CA ALA A 51 5.60 -1.71 -13.75
C ALA A 51 5.25 -0.24 -13.47
N CYS A 52 4.04 0.19 -13.85
CA CYS A 52 3.57 1.56 -13.66
C CYS A 52 2.88 1.74 -12.28
N PRO A 53 3.32 2.68 -11.43
CA PRO A 53 2.70 2.94 -10.13
C PRO A 53 1.27 3.50 -10.26
N ILE A 54 0.95 4.21 -11.36
CA ILE A 54 -0.40 4.73 -11.60
C ILE A 54 -1.36 3.58 -11.85
N THR A 55 -0.99 2.62 -12.71
CA THR A 55 -1.77 1.40 -12.96
C THR A 55 -1.96 0.59 -11.69
N ALA A 56 -0.90 0.42 -10.89
CA ALA A 56 -0.99 -0.25 -9.60
C ALA A 56 -2.00 0.43 -8.66
N THR A 57 -1.99 1.77 -8.64
CA THR A 57 -2.95 2.56 -7.85
C THR A 57 -4.38 2.33 -8.33
N GLN A 58 -4.62 2.38 -9.63
CA GLN A 58 -5.96 2.20 -10.21
C GLN A 58 -6.52 0.81 -9.91
N LEU A 59 -5.72 -0.24 -10.07
CA LEU A 59 -6.12 -1.62 -9.75
C LEU A 59 -6.45 -1.78 -8.27
N LEU A 60 -5.56 -1.31 -7.38
CA LEU A 60 -5.77 -1.39 -5.93
C LEU A 60 -6.93 -0.53 -5.45
N TRP A 61 -7.22 0.59 -6.12
CA TRP A 61 -8.34 1.46 -5.79
C TRP A 61 -9.69 0.85 -6.23
N ALA A 62 -9.71 0.19 -7.38
CA ALA A 62 -10.89 -0.50 -7.90
C ALA A 62 -11.14 -1.88 -7.26
N ALA A 63 -10.14 -2.42 -6.56
CA ALA A 63 -10.23 -3.71 -5.88
C ALA A 63 -11.35 -3.78 -4.83
N GLU A 64 -11.87 -4.97 -4.57
CA GLU A 64 -12.82 -5.20 -3.48
C GLU A 64 -12.10 -5.22 -2.13
N TRP A 65 -12.32 -4.19 -1.32
CA TRP A 65 -11.78 -4.10 0.04
C TRP A 65 -12.76 -4.72 1.05
N PRO A 66 -12.27 -5.48 2.05
CA PRO A 66 -13.13 -5.99 3.09
C PRO A 66 -13.80 -4.82 3.83
N LYS A 67 -15.12 -4.91 4.00
CA LYS A 67 -15.89 -3.91 4.76
C LYS A 67 -15.32 -3.84 6.17
N VAL A 68 -14.92 -2.64 6.59
CA VAL A 68 -14.58 -2.40 7.99
C VAL A 68 -15.90 -2.50 8.74
N SER A 69 -16.08 -3.56 9.54
CA SER A 69 -17.14 -3.58 10.54
C SER A 69 -16.92 -2.37 11.45
N GLN A 70 -17.85 -1.41 11.38
CA GLN A 70 -17.87 -0.25 12.28
C GLN A 70 -18.05 -0.71 13.72
#